data_AF-A0AAW5E704-F1
#
_entry.id   AF-A0AAW5E704-F1
#
_cell.length_a   1.000
_cell.length_b   1.000
_cell.length_c   1.000
_cell.angle_alpha   90.00
_cell.angle_beta   90.00
_cell.angle_gamma   90.00
#
_symmetry.space_group_name_H-M   'P 1'
#
loop_
_entity.id
_entity.type
_entity.pdbx_description
1 polymer ?
#
loop_
_entity_poly.entity_id
_entity_poly.type
_entity_poly.pdbx_seq_one_letter_code
_entity_poly.pdbx_strand_id
1 'polypeptide(L)'
;MGVELSIAEKRFLKAVLDELKNLQISKKKRENIQDQIIEHIQEAREHGEDSLIDLGDAPTFVRDFLEVNEVDLHSEIIQLRTTKVRRGTLLTIGLGVFTLTFLILQLLFTMFLTQSFNPNYSNAVFEYNILFRISDNPWWNALLLIISTSSSILITTLLLFFIRKTKGKLSV
;
A
#
# COMPACT_ATOMS: atom_id res chain seq x y z
N MET A 1 15.54 26.41 18.40
CA MET A 1 16.02 27.72 17.89
C MET A 1 15.64 27.77 16.42
N GLY A 2 14.80 28.72 16.03
CA GLY A 2 14.30 28.81 14.66
C GLY A 2 15.30 29.55 13.80
N VAL A 3 15.97 28.86 12.90
CA VAL A 3 16.90 29.46 11.95
C VAL A 3 16.09 30.32 10.97
N GLU A 4 16.29 31.64 11.01
CA GLU A 4 15.68 32.54 10.04
C GLU A 4 16.44 32.48 8.71
N LEU A 5 15.97 31.59 7.84
CA LEU A 5 16.40 31.49 6.45
C LEU A 5 15.91 32.72 5.65
N SER A 6 16.78 33.24 4.79
CA SER A 6 16.44 34.29 3.83
C SER A 6 15.41 33.79 2.81
N ILE A 7 14.77 34.72 2.08
CA ILE A 7 13.79 34.36 1.05
C ILE A 7 14.43 33.52 -0.07
N ALA A 8 15.69 33.79 -0.39
CA ALA A 8 16.46 33.07 -1.40
C ALA A 8 16.81 31.65 -0.93
N GLU A 9 17.30 31.50 0.30
CA GLU A 9 17.61 30.20 0.92
C GLU A 9 16.35 29.32 1.05
N LYS A 10 15.22 29.89 1.46
CA LYS A 10 13.93 29.17 1.51
C LYS A 10 13.49 28.69 0.13
N ARG A 11 13.74 29.48 -0.91
CA ARG A 11 13.40 29.11 -2.30
C ARG A 11 14.31 27.99 -2.80
N PHE A 12 15.60 28.07 -2.51
CA PHE A 12 16.57 27.01 -2.82
C PHE A 12 16.20 25.69 -2.14
N LEU A 13 16.00 25.71 -0.82
CA LEU A 13 15.64 24.52 -0.04
C LEU A 13 14.35 23.88 -0.55
N LYS A 14 13.34 24.69 -0.89
CA LYS A 14 12.09 24.19 -1.47
C LYS A 14 12.32 23.54 -2.84
N ALA A 15 13.14 24.15 -3.70
CA ALA A 15 13.45 23.60 -5.02
C ALA A 15 14.15 22.24 -4.91
N VAL A 16 15.17 22.13 -4.05
CA VAL A 16 15.87 20.87 -3.77
C VAL A 16 14.90 19.80 -3.25
N LEU A 17 14.05 20.14 -2.27
CA LEU A 17 13.09 19.18 -1.71
C LEU A 17 12.01 18.71 -2.68
N ASP A 18 11.54 19.58 -3.57
CA ASP A 18 10.58 19.22 -4.61
C ASP A 18 11.23 18.34 -5.68
N GLU A 19 12.49 18.58 -6.02
CA GLU A 19 13.23 17.75 -6.97
C GLU A 19 13.53 16.35 -6.40
N LEU A 20 13.99 16.27 -5.16
CA LEU A 20 14.17 15.00 -4.44
C LEU A 20 12.84 14.24 -4.28
N LYS A 21 11.71 14.97 -4.14
CA LYS A 21 10.36 14.37 -4.09
C LYS A 21 9.96 13.80 -5.44
N ASN A 22 10.26 14.50 -6.54
CA ASN A 22 10.00 14.04 -7.91
C ASN A 22 10.79 12.76 -8.22
N LEU A 23 11.99 12.65 -7.66
CA LEU A 23 12.82 11.44 -7.69
C LEU A 23 12.36 10.34 -6.71
N GLN A 24 11.21 10.49 -6.05
CA GLN A 24 10.63 9.52 -5.11
C GLN A 24 11.52 9.17 -3.90
N ILE A 25 12.40 10.07 -3.48
CA ILE A 25 13.26 9.85 -2.32
C ILE A 25 12.44 9.83 -1.03
N SER A 26 12.79 8.90 -0.14
CA SER A 26 12.08 8.70 1.12
C SER A 26 12.08 9.98 1.97
N LYS A 27 10.97 10.21 2.70
CA LYS A 27 10.79 11.43 3.51
C LYS A 27 11.93 11.61 4.52
N LYS A 28 12.36 10.53 5.17
CA LYS A 28 13.47 10.53 6.14
C LYS A 28 14.79 11.01 5.53
N LYS A 29 15.10 10.59 4.29
CA LYS A 29 16.30 11.06 3.58
C LYS A 29 16.19 12.53 3.22
N ARG A 30 15.01 12.97 2.76
CA ARG A 30 14.75 14.38 2.45
C ARG A 30 14.86 15.29 3.68
N GLU A 31 14.39 14.83 4.84
CA GLU A 31 14.56 15.54 6.12
C GLU A 31 16.04 15.63 6.51
N ASN A 32 16.81 14.55 6.37
CA ASN A 32 18.25 14.56 6.66
C ASN A 32 19.02 15.52 5.73
N ILE A 33 18.69 15.55 4.44
CA ILE A 33 19.28 16.49 3.46
C ILE A 33 18.89 17.93 3.80
N GLN A 34 17.63 18.15 4.20
CA GLN A 34 17.18 19.46 4.65
C GLN A 34 18.01 19.94 5.86
N ASP A 35 18.22 19.08 6.84
CA ASP A 35 18.99 19.43 8.04
C ASP A 35 20.45 19.75 7.68
N GLN A 36 21.08 18.98 6.78
CA GLN A 36 22.44 19.26 6.28
C GLN A 36 22.54 20.59 5.55
N ILE A 37 21.58 20.93 4.68
CA ILE A 37 21.57 22.23 3.98
C ILE A 37 21.41 23.37 4.97
N ILE A 38 20.53 23.20 5.98
CA ILE A 38 20.30 24.22 7.01
C ILE A 38 21.53 24.41 7.90
N GLU A 39 22.26 23.34 8.21
CA GLU A 39 23.52 23.39 8.95
C GLU A 39 24.60 24.13 8.15
N HIS A 40 24.75 23.81 6.86
CA HIS A 40 25.72 24.47 5.99
C HIS A 40 25.42 25.97 5.79
N ILE A 41 24.14 26.36 5.66
CA ILE A 41 23.75 27.78 5.59
C ILE A 41 24.11 28.53 6.87
N GLN A 42 23.98 27.88 8.03
CA GLN A 42 24.38 28.48 9.31
C GLN A 42 25.89 28.66 9.40
N GLU A 43 26.65 27.62 9.05
CA GLU A 43 28.11 27.65 9.07
C GLU A 43 28.66 28.76 8.17
N ALA A 44 28.18 28.85 6.92
CA ALA A 44 28.55 29.93 6.00
C ALA A 44 28.24 31.32 6.58
N ARG A 45 27.09 31.47 7.25
CA ARG A 45 26.71 32.75 7.88
C ARG A 45 27.60 33.10 9.08
N GLU A 46 28.04 32.11 9.86
CA GLU A 46 28.98 32.30 10.97
C GLU A 46 30.38 32.73 10.47
N HIS A 47 30.76 32.28 9.28
CA HIS A 47 32.02 32.64 8.63
C HIS A 47 31.95 33.91 7.76
N GLY A 48 30.76 34.51 7.62
CA GLY A 48 30.55 35.71 6.79
C GLY A 48 30.57 35.44 5.28
N GLU A 49 30.38 34.18 4.89
CA GLU A 49 30.37 33.68 3.52
C GLU A 49 28.93 33.60 2.98
N ASP A 50 28.79 33.69 1.65
CA ASP A 50 27.50 33.55 1.00
C ASP A 50 27.18 32.06 0.78
N SER A 51 26.31 31.53 1.64
CA SER A 51 25.85 30.14 1.59
C SER A 51 25.37 29.66 0.21
N LEU A 52 24.81 30.54 -0.63
CA LEU A 52 24.28 30.17 -1.93
C LEU A 52 25.35 30.06 -3.01
N ILE A 53 26.53 30.67 -2.80
CA ILE A 53 27.66 30.56 -3.74
C ILE A 53 28.26 29.16 -3.68
N ASP A 54 28.41 28.60 -2.48
CA ASP A 54 28.95 27.25 -2.29
C ASP A 54 27.92 26.14 -2.58
N LEU A 55 26.64 26.38 -2.28
CA LEU A 55 25.55 25.45 -2.60
C LEU A 55 25.21 25.41 -4.10
N GLY A 56 25.55 26.46 -4.85
CA GLY A 56 25.26 26.57 -6.27
C GLY A 56 23.75 26.60 -6.59
N ASP A 57 23.38 26.10 -7.77
CA ASP A 57 21.99 25.97 -8.17
C ASP A 57 21.38 24.63 -7.71
N ALA A 58 20.10 24.65 -7.34
CA ALA A 58 19.38 23.50 -6.79
C ALA A 58 19.51 22.20 -7.63
N PRO A 59 19.37 22.21 -8.98
CA PRO A 59 19.47 20.97 -9.74
C PRO A 59 20.91 20.44 -9.83
N THR A 60 21.93 21.30 -9.87
CA THR A 60 23.33 20.88 -9.78
C THR A 60 23.64 20.30 -8.40
N PHE A 61 23.20 20.95 -7.32
CA PHE A 61 23.34 20.41 -5.97
C PHE A 61 22.70 19.02 -5.82
N VAL A 62 21.47 18.84 -6.31
CA VAL A 62 20.79 17.53 -6.26
C VAL A 62 21.57 16.49 -7.06
N ARG A 63 22.07 16.84 -8.24
CA ARG A 63 22.85 15.93 -9.07
C ARG A 63 24.15 15.51 -8.39
N ASP A 64 24.92 16.47 -7.89
CA ASP A 64 26.20 16.24 -7.23
C ASP A 64 25.99 15.46 -5.92
N PHE A 65 24.93 15.78 -5.17
CA PHE A 65 24.57 15.05 -3.96
C PHE A 65 24.24 13.58 -4.26
N LEU A 66 23.53 13.31 -5.35
CA LEU A 66 23.21 11.94 -5.78
C LEU A 66 24.44 11.17 -6.26
N GLU A 67 25.38 11.85 -6.92
CA GLU A 67 26.63 11.29 -7.41
C GLU A 67 27.61 10.98 -6.27
N VAL A 68 27.80 11.91 -5.34
CA VAL A 68 28.72 11.78 -4.18
C VAL A 68 28.21 10.75 -3.17
N ASN A 69 26.92 10.70 -2.90
CA ASN A 69 26.39 9.76 -1.91
C ASN A 69 26.21 8.34 -2.47
N GLU A 70 26.71 8.07 -3.69
CA GLU A 70 26.49 6.82 -4.46
C GLU A 70 25.08 6.30 -4.20
N VAL A 71 24.10 7.20 -4.19
CA VAL A 71 22.81 6.81 -3.63
C VAL A 71 22.30 5.78 -4.59
N ASP A 72 22.17 4.56 -4.09
CA ASP A 72 21.49 3.47 -4.75
C ASP A 72 19.97 3.79 -4.73
N LEU A 73 19.64 4.99 -5.21
CA LEU A 73 18.32 5.53 -5.46
C LEU A 73 17.57 4.53 -6.31
N HIS A 74 18.29 3.88 -7.24
CA HIS A 74 17.75 2.81 -8.01
C HIS A 74 17.31 1.64 -7.12
N SER A 75 18.13 1.11 -6.20
CA SER A 75 17.68 0.01 -5.35
C SER A 75 16.57 0.41 -4.37
N GLU A 76 16.60 1.59 -3.74
CA GLU A 76 15.54 2.02 -2.80
C GLU A 76 14.21 2.25 -3.53
N ILE A 77 14.24 2.92 -4.70
CA ILE A 77 13.05 3.15 -5.54
C ILE A 77 12.53 1.83 -6.12
N ILE A 78 13.42 0.94 -6.60
CA ILE A 78 13.05 -0.38 -7.12
C ILE A 78 12.45 -1.23 -6.01
N GLN A 79 13.02 -1.23 -4.79
CA GLN A 79 12.47 -1.99 -3.66
C GLN A 79 11.09 -1.47 -3.23
N LEU A 80 10.90 -0.14 -3.15
CA LEU A 80 9.60 0.46 -2.81
C LEU A 80 8.54 0.19 -3.89
N ARG A 81 8.92 0.28 -5.17
CA ARG A 81 8.02 -0.06 -6.29
C ARG A 81 7.66 -1.55 -6.27
N THR A 82 8.64 -2.42 -6.08
CA THR A 82 8.45 -3.88 -6.07
C THR A 82 7.60 -4.33 -4.88
N THR A 83 7.80 -3.75 -3.70
CA THR A 83 6.98 -4.03 -2.50
C THR A 83 5.54 -3.54 -2.66
N LYS A 84 5.33 -2.35 -3.25
CA LYS A 84 3.99 -1.81 -3.53
C LYS A 84 3.23 -2.68 -4.54
N VAL A 85 3.87 -3.07 -5.65
CA VAL A 85 3.29 -3.98 -6.65
C VAL A 85 2.96 -5.33 -6.01
N ARG A 86 3.88 -5.92 -5.25
CA ARG A 86 3.69 -7.20 -4.56
C ARG A 86 2.54 -7.18 -3.55
N ARG A 87 2.35 -6.07 -2.83
CA ARG A 87 1.23 -5.89 -1.88
C ARG A 87 -0.10 -5.77 -2.62
N GLY A 88 -0.15 -5.02 -3.72
CA GLY A 88 -1.32 -4.91 -4.59
C GLY A 88 -1.74 -6.28 -5.13
N THR A 89 -0.82 -7.05 -5.70
CA THR A 89 -1.09 -8.40 -6.21
C THR A 89 -1.60 -9.35 -5.14
N LEU A 90 -1.04 -9.30 -3.92
CA LEU A 90 -1.50 -10.14 -2.80
C LEU A 90 -2.93 -9.77 -2.36
N LEU A 91 -3.29 -8.49 -2.37
CA LEU A 91 -4.65 -8.05 -2.05
C LEU A 91 -5.65 -8.50 -3.12
N THR A 92 -5.31 -8.36 -4.40
CA THR A 92 -6.17 -8.82 -5.51
C THR A 92 -6.40 -10.33 -5.46
N ILE A 93 -5.35 -11.12 -5.22
CA ILE A 93 -5.47 -12.58 -5.06
C ILE A 93 -6.35 -12.91 -3.85
N GLY A 94 -6.12 -12.26 -2.71
CA GLY A 94 -6.92 -12.47 -1.51
C GLY A 94 -8.40 -12.17 -1.73
N LEU A 95 -8.71 -11.05 -2.37
CA LEU A 95 -10.09 -10.66 -2.67
C LEU A 95 -10.75 -11.67 -3.64
N GLY A 96 -10.04 -12.10 -4.69
CA GLY A 96 -10.56 -13.08 -5.63
C GLY A 96 -10.87 -14.43 -4.97
N VAL A 97 -9.96 -14.94 -4.14
CA VAL A 97 -10.16 -16.19 -3.40
C VAL A 97 -11.33 -16.06 -2.41
N PHE A 98 -11.42 -14.94 -1.69
CA PHE A 98 -12.52 -14.68 -0.76
C PHE A 98 -13.87 -14.72 -1.48
N THR A 99 -14.02 -13.94 -2.55
CA THR A 99 -15.26 -13.86 -3.33
C THR A 99 -15.64 -15.21 -3.93
N LEU A 100 -14.67 -15.93 -4.52
CA LEU A 100 -14.93 -17.23 -5.14
C LEU A 100 -15.37 -18.26 -4.10
N THR A 101 -14.68 -18.33 -2.96
CA THR A 101 -15.00 -19.26 -1.87
C THR A 101 -16.40 -18.98 -1.31
N PHE A 102 -16.73 -17.70 -1.11
CA PHE A 102 -18.04 -17.29 -0.62
C PHE A 102 -19.15 -17.74 -1.57
N LEU A 103 -18.99 -17.48 -2.87
CA LEU A 103 -19.99 -17.85 -3.88
C LEU A 103 -20.17 -19.37 -4.00
N ILE A 104 -19.07 -20.13 -3.96
CA ILE A 104 -19.14 -21.60 -3.98
C ILE A 104 -19.92 -22.11 -2.76
N LEU A 105 -19.64 -21.57 -1.57
CA LEU A 105 -20.36 -21.97 -0.35
C LEU A 105 -21.84 -21.61 -0.42
N GLN A 106 -22.18 -20.41 -0.89
CA GLN A 106 -23.58 -20.01 -1.07
C GLN A 106 -24.32 -20.90 -2.08
N LEU A 107 -23.67 -21.30 -3.17
CA LEU A 107 -24.22 -22.26 -4.13
C LEU A 107 -24.47 -23.63 -3.49
N LEU A 108 -23.47 -24.17 -2.79
CA LEU A 108 -23.60 -25.46 -2.09
C LEU A 108 -24.72 -25.42 -1.06
N PHE A 109 -24.81 -24.34 -0.27
CA PHE A 109 -25.88 -24.19 0.72
C PHE A 109 -27.24 -24.07 0.05
N THR A 110 -27.35 -23.31 -1.04
CA THR A 110 -28.59 -23.24 -1.80
C THR A 110 -29.02 -24.63 -2.29
N MET A 111 -28.09 -25.40 -2.88
CA MET A 111 -28.41 -26.71 -3.45
C MET A 111 -28.73 -27.79 -2.41
N PHE A 112 -28.02 -27.81 -1.28
CA PHE A 112 -28.07 -28.95 -0.35
C PHE A 112 -28.73 -28.65 1.00
N LEU A 113 -28.75 -27.39 1.43
CA LEU A 113 -29.23 -26.99 2.76
C LEU A 113 -30.47 -26.10 2.71
N THR A 114 -31.04 -25.87 1.53
CA THR A 114 -32.26 -25.08 1.36
C THR A 114 -33.22 -25.74 0.38
N GLN A 115 -34.48 -25.31 0.43
CA GLN A 115 -35.52 -25.81 -0.45
C GLN A 115 -35.63 -25.01 -1.76
N SER A 116 -34.72 -24.05 -2.00
CA SER A 116 -34.77 -23.13 -3.16
C SER A 116 -34.81 -23.84 -4.51
N PHE A 117 -34.23 -25.02 -4.62
CA PHE A 117 -34.24 -25.84 -5.85
C PHE A 117 -34.98 -27.17 -5.68
N ASN A 118 -35.80 -27.31 -4.63
CA ASN A 118 -36.59 -28.52 -4.45
C ASN A 118 -37.83 -28.48 -5.37
N PRO A 119 -37.96 -29.40 -6.35
CA PRO A 119 -39.09 -29.39 -7.28
C PRO A 119 -40.45 -29.64 -6.59
N ASN A 120 -40.44 -30.24 -5.40
CA ASN A 120 -41.64 -30.52 -4.61
C ASN A 120 -42.01 -29.38 -3.64
N TYR A 121 -41.21 -28.32 -3.58
CA TYR A 121 -41.45 -27.15 -2.74
C TYR A 121 -41.42 -25.89 -3.59
N SER A 122 -42.60 -25.38 -3.96
CA SER A 122 -42.72 -24.09 -4.64
C SER A 122 -43.44 -23.11 -3.72
N ASN A 123 -42.74 -22.06 -3.30
CA ASN A 123 -43.35 -20.92 -2.64
C ASN A 123 -43.46 -19.76 -3.65
N ALA A 124 -44.68 -19.40 -4.04
CA ALA A 124 -44.94 -18.38 -5.06
C ALA A 124 -44.49 -16.96 -4.65
N VAL A 125 -44.19 -16.73 -3.37
CA VAL A 125 -43.79 -15.42 -2.82
C VAL A 125 -42.29 -15.37 -2.50
N PHE A 126 -41.57 -16.48 -2.66
CA PHE A 126 -40.14 -16.52 -2.38
C PHE A 126 -39.32 -15.91 -3.51
N GLU A 127 -38.54 -14.86 -3.20
CA GLU A 127 -37.58 -14.27 -4.12
C GLU A 127 -36.17 -14.71 -3.73
N TYR A 128 -35.60 -15.61 -4.54
CA TYR A 128 -34.27 -16.13 -4.34
C TYR A 128 -33.19 -15.05 -4.58
N ASN A 129 -32.23 -14.96 -3.66
CA ASN A 129 -31.02 -14.19 -3.83
C ASN A 129 -29.80 -14.94 -3.26
N ILE A 130 -28.86 -15.30 -4.14
CA ILE A 130 -27.64 -16.05 -3.80
C ILE A 130 -26.76 -15.36 -2.75
N LEU A 131 -26.87 -14.04 -2.59
CA LEU A 131 -26.00 -13.29 -1.68
C LEU A 131 -26.53 -13.27 -0.24
N PHE A 132 -27.86 -13.30 -0.04
CA PHE A 132 -28.45 -13.07 1.29
C PHE A 132 -29.81 -13.72 1.54
N ARG A 133 -30.46 -14.33 0.54
CA ARG A 133 -31.81 -14.90 0.66
C ARG A 133 -31.92 -16.21 -0.11
N ILE A 134 -31.33 -17.26 0.45
CA ILE A 134 -31.32 -18.61 -0.14
C ILE A 134 -32.35 -19.55 0.51
N SER A 135 -33.09 -19.08 1.51
CA SER A 135 -34.20 -19.77 2.16
C SER A 135 -35.30 -18.77 2.51
N ASP A 136 -36.54 -19.24 2.63
CA ASP A 136 -37.66 -18.45 3.15
C ASP A 136 -37.44 -18.01 4.61
N ASN A 137 -36.52 -18.66 5.31
CA ASN A 137 -36.25 -18.39 6.71
C ASN A 137 -35.08 -17.40 6.90
N PRO A 138 -35.33 -16.20 7.47
CA PRO A 138 -34.30 -15.17 7.63
C PRO A 138 -33.18 -15.56 8.60
N TRP A 139 -33.47 -16.30 9.68
CA TRP A 139 -32.41 -16.71 10.61
C TRP A 139 -31.50 -17.78 9.99
N TRP A 140 -32.06 -18.65 9.14
CA TRP A 140 -31.29 -19.63 8.38
C TRP A 140 -30.35 -18.96 7.37
N ASN A 141 -30.86 -17.94 6.65
CA ASN A 141 -30.02 -17.13 5.77
C ASN A 141 -28.87 -16.46 6.51
N ALA A 142 -29.15 -15.85 7.67
CA ALA A 142 -28.12 -15.19 8.48
C ALA A 142 -27.04 -16.19 8.93
N LEU A 143 -27.43 -17.38 9.38
CA LEU A 143 -26.50 -18.43 9.79
C LEU A 143 -25.60 -18.86 8.62
N LEU A 144 -26.19 -19.16 7.45
CA LEU A 144 -25.44 -19.59 6.27
C LEU A 144 -24.51 -18.50 5.74
N LEU A 145 -24.91 -17.23 5.85
CA LEU A 145 -24.07 -16.07 5.54
C LEU A 145 -22.87 -15.98 6.49
N ILE A 146 -23.08 -16.17 7.79
CA ILE A 146 -21.99 -16.16 8.79
C ILE A 146 -21.00 -17.30 8.51
N ILE A 147 -21.49 -18.51 8.26
CA ILE A 147 -20.63 -19.67 7.97
C ILE A 147 -19.83 -19.42 6.69
N SER A 148 -20.49 -19.05 5.59
CA SER A 148 -19.81 -18.78 4.31
C SER A 148 -18.77 -17.66 4.41
N THR A 149 -19.09 -16.58 5.12
CA THR A 149 -18.16 -15.47 5.35
C THR A 149 -16.96 -15.91 6.19
N SER A 150 -17.22 -16.61 7.30
CA SER A 150 -16.17 -17.09 8.23
C SER A 150 -15.22 -18.08 7.54
N SER A 151 -15.77 -19.04 6.79
CA SER A 151 -14.97 -20.00 6.01
C SER A 151 -14.15 -19.30 4.92
N SER A 152 -14.73 -18.30 4.24
CA SER A 152 -14.01 -17.54 3.20
C SER A 152 -12.86 -16.73 3.77
N ILE A 153 -13.05 -16.09 4.95
CA ILE A 153 -11.97 -15.40 5.67
C ILE A 153 -10.86 -16.39 6.04
N LEU A 154 -11.22 -17.54 6.61
CA LEU A 154 -10.26 -18.54 7.06
C LEU A 154 -9.44 -19.11 5.90
N ILE A 155 -10.08 -19.52 4.81
CA ILE A 155 -9.43 -20.06 3.61
C ILE A 155 -8.50 -19.01 2.99
N THR A 156 -8.99 -17.77 2.85
CA THR A 156 -8.18 -16.67 2.30
C THR A 156 -6.97 -16.37 3.16
N THR A 157 -7.14 -16.35 4.49
CA THR A 157 -6.05 -16.10 5.45
C THR A 157 -4.99 -17.20 5.38
N LEU A 158 -5.41 -18.47 5.37
CA LEU A 158 -4.51 -19.61 5.23
C LEU A 158 -3.74 -19.54 3.90
N LEU A 159 -4.42 -19.30 2.79
CA LEU A 159 -3.80 -19.24 1.47
C LEU A 159 -2.79 -18.08 1.38
N LEU A 160 -3.12 -16.90 1.90
CA LEU A 160 -2.18 -15.78 1.97
C LEU A 160 -0.99 -16.08 2.87
N PHE A 161 -1.20 -16.78 4.00
CA PHE A 161 -0.13 -17.23 4.88
C PHE A 161 0.81 -18.20 4.15
N PHE A 162 0.28 -19.20 3.44
CA PHE A 162 1.07 -20.14 2.64
C PHE A 162 1.87 -19.43 1.54
N ILE A 163 1.24 -18.54 0.77
CA ILE A 163 1.93 -17.78 -0.29
C ILE A 163 3.08 -16.95 0.29
N ARG A 164 2.88 -16.30 1.45
CA ARG A 164 3.94 -15.54 2.13
C ARG A 164 5.08 -16.44 2.59
N LYS A 165 4.78 -17.60 3.18
CA LYS A 165 5.78 -18.58 3.64
C LYS A 165 6.59 -19.15 2.49
N THR A 166 5.97 -19.54 1.37
CA THR A 166 6.66 -20.11 0.21
C THR A 166 7.55 -19.08 -0.47
N LYS A 167 7.09 -17.83 -0.62
CA LYS A 167 7.92 -16.76 -1.18
C LYS A 167 9.10 -16.35 -0.27
N GLY A 168 9.03 -16.60 1.03
CA GLY A 168 10.15 -16.38 1.96
C GLY A 168 11.24 -17.47 1.89
N LYS A 169 10.90 -18.67 1.38
CA LYS A 169 11.86 -19.78 1.21
C LYS A 169 12.63 -19.74 -0.12
N LEU A 170 12.14 -19.04 -1.13
CA LEU A 170 12.78 -18.95 -2.46
C LEU A 170 13.81 -17.81 -2.58
N SER A 171 14.00 -16.98 -1.54
CA SER A 171 14.95 -15.86 -1.55
C SER A 171 16.17 -16.07 -0.64
N VAL A 172 16.49 -17.33 -0.34
CA VAL A 172 17.70 -17.79 0.38
C VAL A 172 18.42 -18.76 -0.53
#